data_AF-R7VE97-F1
#
_entry.id   AF-R7VE97-F1
#
_cell.length_a   1.000
_cell.length_b   1.000
_cell.length_c   1.000
_cell.angle_alpha   90.00
_cell.angle_beta   90.00
_cell.angle_gamma   90.00
#
_symmetry.space_group_name_H-M   'P 1'
#
loop_
_entity.id
_entity.type
_entity.pdbx_description
1 polymer ?
#
loop_
_entity_poly.entity_id
_entity_poly.type
_entity_poly.pdbx_seq_one_letter_code
_entity_poly.pdbx_strand_id
1 'polypeptide(L)'
;MRAILLIVLLHSAMAQQSEEVDRRVSRLEARIQQLEQAVQLAAQHPPGMEDQMKCSAMLGDRMAAMEGRMTAMLGDRMSAMEGRMAAQMTSNMERMTSPQEQNQSCDIASSIVRDFSQLHLQLLDRDSRAVESQLLEMRQLVQSAVGDVSATEERIAASNTATEERIAASNTATEERIASANLATEERLASNVVRQIENMTSQMEEQKERINDLEHRTTGADCKDLLNKGFFRNGVFTIRSPDGGTMKVYCDMENDGGGWTDFLLGWQQYAAGFGNLRKEFWL
;
A
#
# COMPACT_ATOMS: atom_id res chain seq x y z
N MET A 1 22.73 -34.51 -18.97
CA MET A 1 21.37 -34.65 -18.39
C MET A 1 21.21 -33.94 -17.05
N ARG A 2 22.07 -34.12 -16.03
CA ARG A 2 21.92 -33.48 -14.70
C ARG A 2 21.94 -31.94 -14.70
N ALA A 3 22.79 -31.31 -15.52
CA ALA A 3 22.85 -29.85 -15.63
C ALA A 3 21.56 -29.25 -16.24
N ILE A 4 20.98 -29.93 -17.22
CA ILE A 4 19.70 -29.52 -17.84
C ILE A 4 18.57 -29.63 -16.81
N LEU A 5 18.56 -30.70 -15.99
CA LEU A 5 17.57 -30.87 -14.93
C LEU A 5 17.65 -29.77 -13.87
N LEU A 6 18.85 -29.36 -13.46
CA LEU A 6 19.05 -28.28 -12.50
C LEU A 6 18.64 -26.91 -13.05
N ILE A 7 18.93 -26.63 -14.32
CA ILE A 7 18.49 -25.39 -14.98
C ILE A 7 16.96 -25.35 -15.06
N VAL A 8 16.31 -26.46 -15.40
CA VAL A 8 14.84 -26.55 -15.43
C VAL A 8 14.26 -26.32 -14.03
N LEU A 9 14.83 -26.93 -12.98
CA LEU A 9 14.37 -26.74 -11.60
C LEU A 9 14.59 -25.32 -11.08
N LEU A 10 15.70 -24.67 -11.45
CA LEU A 10 15.96 -23.26 -11.13
C LEU A 10 14.99 -22.32 -11.85
N HIS A 11 14.71 -22.55 -13.14
CA HIS A 11 13.71 -21.77 -13.87
C HIS A 11 12.31 -21.97 -13.29
N SER A 12 11.95 -23.20 -12.89
CA SER A 12 10.68 -23.47 -12.22
C SER A 12 10.60 -22.79 -10.84
N ALA A 13 11.67 -22.81 -10.06
CA ALA A 13 11.71 -22.16 -8.75
C ALA A 13 11.65 -20.62 -8.84
N MET A 14 12.36 -20.03 -9.81
CA MET A 14 12.29 -18.59 -10.06
C MET A 14 10.92 -18.18 -10.61
N ALA A 15 10.31 -18.99 -11.48
CA ALA A 15 8.94 -18.75 -11.94
C ALA A 15 7.93 -18.81 -10.79
N GLN A 16 8.09 -19.77 -9.87
CA GLN A 16 7.21 -19.91 -8.71
C GLN A 16 7.38 -18.76 -7.70
N GLN A 17 8.59 -18.21 -7.54
CA GLN A 17 8.81 -16.99 -6.74
C GLN A 17 8.25 -15.75 -7.41
N SER A 18 8.40 -15.60 -8.73
CA SER A 18 7.81 -14.52 -9.50
C SER A 18 6.29 -14.48 -9.34
N GLU A 19 5.64 -15.65 -9.41
CA GLU A 19 4.19 -15.75 -9.29
C GLU A 19 3.68 -15.39 -7.87
N GLU A 20 4.45 -15.69 -6.81
CA GLU A 20 4.10 -15.28 -5.45
C GLU A 20 4.31 -13.77 -5.22
N VAL A 21 5.34 -13.18 -5.83
CA VAL A 21 5.55 -11.73 -5.81
C VAL A 21 4.40 -11.02 -6.52
N ASP A 22 3.99 -11.49 -7.70
CA ASP A 22 2.86 -10.93 -8.45
C ASP A 22 1.55 -11.02 -7.65
N ARG A 23 1.29 -12.14 -6.96
CA ARG A 23 0.12 -12.26 -6.06
C ARG A 23 0.15 -11.29 -4.88
N ARG A 24 1.34 -10.89 -4.40
CA ARG A 24 1.48 -9.91 -3.31
C ARG A 24 1.29 -8.49 -3.83
N VAL A 25 1.80 -8.19 -5.03
CA VAL A 25 1.59 -6.91 -5.72
C VAL A 25 0.10 -6.71 -6.02
N SER A 26 -0.59 -7.68 -6.63
CA SER A 26 -2.02 -7.55 -6.92
C SER A 26 -2.89 -7.40 -5.66
N ARG A 27 -2.49 -8.01 -4.53
CA ARG A 27 -3.17 -7.78 -3.23
C ARG A 27 -2.94 -6.37 -2.69
N LEU A 28 -1.77 -5.79 -2.92
CA LEU A 28 -1.48 -4.41 -2.54
C LEU A 28 -2.23 -3.42 -3.43
N GLU A 29 -2.26 -3.64 -4.74
CA GLU A 29 -3.02 -2.83 -5.70
C GLU A 29 -4.52 -2.79 -5.37
N ALA A 30 -5.12 -3.93 -5.03
CA ALA A 30 -6.52 -3.99 -4.60
C ALA A 30 -6.78 -3.19 -3.31
N ARG A 31 -5.83 -3.18 -2.36
CA ARG A 31 -5.93 -2.40 -1.12
C ARG A 31 -5.77 -0.90 -1.38
N ILE A 32 -4.90 -0.52 -2.32
CA ILE A 32 -4.73 0.88 -2.74
C ILE A 32 -6.02 1.38 -3.41
N GLN A 33 -6.62 0.61 -4.32
CA GLN A 33 -7.90 0.96 -4.94
C GLN A 33 -9.05 1.09 -3.91
N GLN A 34 -9.10 0.21 -2.91
CA GLN A 34 -10.07 0.35 -1.82
C GLN A 34 -9.85 1.63 -0.99
N LEU A 35 -8.60 2.01 -0.72
CA LEU A 35 -8.27 3.25 -0.03
C LEU A 35 -8.61 4.49 -0.89
N GLU A 36 -8.34 4.46 -2.19
CA GLU A 36 -8.71 5.54 -3.12
C GLU A 36 -10.23 5.71 -3.19
N GLN A 37 -10.99 4.61 -3.27
CA GLN A 37 -12.45 4.68 -3.19
C GLN A 37 -12.95 5.22 -1.85
N ALA A 38 -12.33 4.82 -0.73
CA ALA A 38 -12.69 5.33 0.59
C ALA A 38 -12.40 6.82 0.73
N VAL A 39 -11.28 7.30 0.19
CA VAL A 39 -10.91 8.73 0.16
C VAL A 39 -11.85 9.53 -0.75
N GLN A 40 -12.22 9.00 -1.92
CA GLN A 40 -13.20 9.63 -2.81
C GLN A 40 -14.60 9.68 -2.20
N LEU A 41 -15.02 8.64 -1.48
CA LEU A 41 -16.29 8.62 -0.76
C LEU A 41 -16.28 9.62 0.41
N ALA A 42 -15.15 9.75 1.11
CA ALA A 42 -14.95 10.79 2.13
C ALA A 42 -14.90 12.20 1.54
N ALA A 43 -14.43 12.37 0.30
CA ALA A 43 -14.45 13.66 -0.39
C ALA A 43 -15.86 14.07 -0.87
N GLN A 44 -16.75 13.10 -1.14
CA GLN A 44 -18.15 13.36 -1.49
C GLN A 44 -19.01 13.72 -0.26
N HIS A 45 -18.56 13.39 0.96
CA HIS A 45 -19.18 13.78 2.22
C HIS A 45 -18.11 14.40 3.14
N PRO A 46 -17.75 15.68 2.93
CA PRO A 46 -16.86 16.38 3.85
C PRO A 46 -17.50 16.37 5.25
N PRO A 47 -16.75 16.08 6.32
CA PRO A 47 -17.28 16.15 7.67
C PRO A 47 -17.71 17.58 7.99
N GLY A 48 -19.02 17.80 8.07
CA GLY A 48 -19.67 18.78 8.95
C GLY A 48 -19.47 20.29 8.70
N MET A 49 -18.64 20.75 7.77
CA MET A 49 -18.51 22.20 7.52
C MET A 49 -19.66 22.77 6.66
N GLU A 50 -20.14 22.03 5.66
CA GLU A 50 -21.19 22.50 4.76
C GLU A 50 -22.58 22.55 5.44
N ASP A 51 -22.83 21.61 6.37
CA ASP A 51 -24.04 21.57 7.19
C ASP A 51 -24.03 22.64 8.30
N GLN A 52 -22.85 23.01 8.84
CA GLN A 52 -22.74 24.13 9.79
C GLN A 52 -23.05 25.49 9.12
N MET A 53 -22.59 25.70 7.88
CA MET A 53 -22.86 26.93 7.14
C MET A 53 -24.34 27.04 6.73
N LYS A 54 -24.98 25.91 6.37
CA LYS A 54 -26.43 25.82 6.11
C LYS A 54 -27.28 26.02 7.37
N CYS A 55 -26.85 25.49 8.52
CA CYS A 55 -27.54 25.66 9.80
C CYS A 55 -27.49 27.11 10.29
N SER A 56 -26.33 27.77 10.16
CA SER A 56 -26.14 29.21 10.44
C SER A 56 -27.04 30.09 9.56
N ALA A 57 -27.10 29.82 8.25
CA ALA A 57 -27.95 30.55 7.32
C ALA A 57 -29.45 30.33 7.59
N MET A 58 -29.88 29.08 7.82
CA MET A 58 -31.27 28.77 8.20
C MET A 58 -31.69 29.42 9.53
N LEU A 59 -30.79 29.48 10.51
CA LEU A 59 -31.06 30.18 11.77
C LEU A 59 -31.21 31.69 11.54
N GLY A 60 -30.36 32.30 10.69
CA GLY A 60 -30.49 33.69 10.27
C GLY A 60 -31.84 33.99 9.61
N ASP A 61 -32.24 33.20 8.62
CA ASP A 61 -33.52 33.36 7.90
C ASP A 61 -34.74 33.17 8.81
N ARG A 62 -34.68 32.21 9.75
CA ARG A 62 -35.76 31.97 10.71
C ARG A 62 -35.87 33.08 11.75
N MET A 63 -34.76 33.67 12.18
CA MET A 63 -34.76 34.83 13.08
C MET A 63 -35.36 36.05 12.39
N ALA A 64 -34.95 36.35 11.15
CA ALA A 64 -35.52 37.44 10.36
C ALA A 64 -37.03 37.25 10.09
N ALA A 65 -37.47 36.02 9.79
CA ALA A 65 -38.88 35.70 9.60
C ALA A 65 -39.70 35.79 10.91
N MET A 66 -39.11 35.41 12.05
CA MET A 66 -39.74 35.54 13.37
C MET A 66 -39.88 37.01 13.77
N GLU A 67 -38.84 37.81 13.53
CA GLU A 67 -38.82 39.26 13.76
C GLU A 67 -39.93 39.94 12.93
N GLY A 68 -40.00 39.65 11.62
CA GLY A 68 -41.06 40.17 10.76
C GLY A 68 -42.48 39.78 11.18
N ARG A 69 -42.69 38.56 11.69
CA ARG A 69 -44.00 38.10 12.21
C ARG A 69 -44.36 38.76 13.54
N MET A 70 -43.39 39.00 14.41
CA MET A 70 -43.58 39.66 15.70
C MET A 70 -43.94 41.14 15.52
N THR A 71 -43.27 41.83 14.61
CA THR A 71 -43.56 43.24 14.24
C THR A 71 -44.97 43.38 13.64
N ALA A 72 -45.37 42.48 12.74
CA ALA A 72 -46.70 42.51 12.13
C ALA A 72 -47.83 42.23 13.14
N MET A 73 -47.65 41.22 14.02
CA MET A 73 -48.67 40.83 14.99
C MET A 73 -48.92 41.90 16.07
N LEU A 74 -47.89 42.67 16.44
CA LEU A 74 -48.02 43.82 17.35
C LEU A 74 -48.73 45.00 16.65
N GLY A 75 -48.41 45.28 15.39
CA GLY A 75 -49.03 46.35 14.59
C GLY A 75 -50.53 46.16 14.35
N ASP A 76 -50.96 44.94 13.99
CA ASP A 76 -52.37 44.64 13.69
C ASP A 76 -53.26 44.72 14.94
N ARG A 77 -52.77 44.26 16.09
CA ARG A 77 -53.52 44.26 17.35
C ARG A 77 -53.70 45.66 17.93
N MET A 78 -52.70 46.53 17.80
CA MET A 78 -52.82 47.93 18.21
C MET A 78 -53.79 48.71 17.32
N SER A 79 -53.67 48.56 15.99
CA SER A 79 -54.57 49.21 15.03
C SER A 79 -56.03 48.83 15.26
N ALA A 80 -56.31 47.55 15.56
CA ALA A 80 -57.66 47.08 15.88
C ALA A 80 -58.18 47.54 17.26
N MET A 81 -57.28 47.85 18.21
CA MET A 81 -57.64 48.41 19.51
C MET A 81 -57.95 49.91 19.39
N GLU A 82 -57.11 50.66 18.68
CA GLU A 82 -57.30 52.08 18.34
C GLU A 82 -58.62 52.31 17.62
N GLY A 83 -58.93 51.50 16.59
CA GLY A 83 -60.18 51.60 15.84
C GLY A 83 -61.43 51.40 16.71
N ARG A 84 -61.39 50.48 17.68
CA ARG A 84 -62.51 50.24 18.62
C ARG A 84 -62.65 51.37 19.64
N MET A 85 -61.54 51.88 20.15
CA MET A 85 -61.53 52.99 21.12
C MET A 85 -62.03 54.28 20.47
N ALA A 86 -61.60 54.58 19.24
CA ALA A 86 -62.06 55.72 18.46
C ALA A 86 -63.57 55.66 18.20
N ALA A 87 -64.09 54.50 17.77
CA ALA A 87 -65.53 54.33 17.52
C ALA A 87 -66.38 54.52 18.79
N GLN A 88 -65.91 54.01 19.93
CA GLN A 88 -66.56 54.19 21.23
C GLN A 88 -66.56 55.66 21.68
N MET A 89 -65.43 56.37 21.47
CA MET A 89 -65.27 57.78 21.83
C MET A 89 -66.24 58.66 21.03
N THR A 90 -66.33 58.45 19.72
CA THR A 90 -67.25 59.17 18.83
C THR A 90 -68.70 58.98 19.26
N SER A 91 -69.11 57.75 19.56
CA SER A 91 -70.48 57.46 20.01
C SER A 91 -70.84 58.11 21.36
N ASN A 92 -69.88 58.21 22.29
CA ASN A 92 -70.10 58.89 23.56
C ASN A 92 -70.17 60.42 23.39
N MET A 93 -69.37 61.00 22.49
CA MET A 93 -69.33 62.42 22.17
C MET A 93 -70.65 62.92 21.55
N GLU A 94 -71.24 62.13 20.64
CA GLU A 94 -72.53 62.42 19.99
C GLU A 94 -73.73 62.46 20.97
N ARG A 95 -73.61 61.83 22.15
CA ARG A 95 -74.65 61.83 23.19
C ARG A 95 -74.55 63.00 24.16
N MET A 96 -73.46 63.77 24.14
CA MET A 96 -73.28 64.96 24.97
C MET A 96 -73.92 66.18 24.30
N THR A 97 -74.71 66.96 25.02
CA THR A 97 -75.42 68.13 24.47
C THR A 97 -74.71 69.46 24.75
N SER A 98 -73.73 69.49 25.66
CA SER A 98 -72.94 70.67 26.03
C SER A 98 -71.57 70.69 25.32
N PRO A 99 -71.26 71.75 24.55
CA PRO A 99 -69.95 71.90 23.90
C PRO A 99 -68.77 71.95 24.88
N GLN A 100 -69.01 72.43 26.10
CA GLN A 100 -67.98 72.59 27.12
C GLN A 100 -67.61 71.24 27.77
N GLU A 101 -68.59 70.35 27.95
CA GLU A 101 -68.36 68.98 28.42
C GLU A 101 -67.69 68.11 27.35
N GLN A 102 -68.04 68.33 26.07
CA GLN A 102 -67.35 67.70 24.95
C GLN A 102 -65.86 68.09 24.91
N ASN A 103 -65.52 69.37 24.97
CA ASN A 103 -64.12 69.81 24.99
C ASN A 103 -63.35 69.21 26.17
N GLN A 104 -63.94 69.20 27.37
CA GLN A 104 -63.31 68.63 28.56
C GLN A 104 -63.11 67.11 28.45
N SER A 105 -64.05 66.40 27.81
CA SER A 105 -63.91 64.97 27.50
C SER A 105 -62.81 64.70 26.48
N CYS A 106 -62.68 65.55 25.45
CA CYS A 106 -61.64 65.47 24.43
C CYS A 106 -60.23 65.72 25.00
N ASP A 107 -60.10 66.68 25.93
CA ASP A 107 -58.83 66.98 26.60
C ASP A 107 -58.36 65.80 27.46
N ILE A 108 -59.28 65.19 28.22
CA ILE A 108 -59.00 63.99 29.03
C ILE A 108 -58.62 62.81 28.14
N ALA A 109 -59.38 62.58 27.06
CA ALA A 109 -59.09 61.55 26.07
C ALA A 109 -57.70 61.70 25.46
N SER A 110 -57.37 62.92 25.04
CA SER A 110 -56.09 63.25 24.42
C SER A 110 -54.93 63.07 25.40
N SER A 111 -55.12 63.42 26.68
CA SER A 111 -54.13 63.16 27.72
C SER A 111 -53.89 61.67 27.93
N ILE A 112 -54.96 60.87 28.03
CA ILE A 112 -54.86 59.41 28.23
C ILE A 112 -54.17 58.75 27.03
N VAL A 113 -54.51 59.12 25.81
CA VAL A 113 -53.88 58.58 24.59
C VAL A 113 -52.40 58.94 24.54
N ARG A 114 -52.03 60.17 24.91
CA ARG A 114 -50.63 60.60 24.99
C ARG A 114 -49.86 59.82 26.05
N ASP A 115 -50.41 59.68 27.25
CA ASP A 115 -49.76 58.96 28.36
C ASP A 115 -49.60 57.47 28.03
N PHE A 116 -50.62 56.86 27.41
CA PHE A 116 -50.55 55.47 26.95
C PHE A 116 -49.51 55.27 25.84
N SER A 117 -49.46 56.20 24.87
CA SER A 117 -48.45 56.17 23.80
C SER A 117 -47.03 56.31 24.35
N GLN A 118 -46.84 57.19 25.33
CA GLN A 118 -45.56 57.39 26.00
C GLN A 118 -45.13 56.15 26.80
N LEU A 119 -46.06 55.53 27.54
CA LEU A 119 -45.79 54.31 28.30
C LEU A 119 -45.45 53.13 27.38
N HIS A 120 -46.14 53.03 26.23
CA HIS A 120 -45.90 52.00 25.24
C HIS A 120 -44.51 52.11 24.60
N LEU A 121 -44.10 53.33 24.21
CA LEU A 121 -42.75 53.59 23.70
C LEU A 121 -41.67 53.26 24.73
N GLN A 122 -41.91 53.53 26.02
CA GLN A 122 -40.99 53.18 27.11
C GLN A 122 -40.87 51.66 27.31
N LEU A 123 -41.97 50.92 27.20
CA LEU A 123 -41.97 49.46 27.29
C LEU A 123 -41.20 48.84 26.11
N LEU A 124 -41.47 49.30 24.88
CA LEU A 124 -40.76 48.83 23.68
C LEU A 124 -39.25 49.11 23.76
N ASP A 125 -38.87 50.30 24.21
CA ASP A 125 -37.47 50.68 24.40
C ASP A 125 -36.79 49.84 25.50
N ARG A 126 -37.48 49.55 26.61
CA ARG A 126 -36.96 48.68 27.67
C ARG A 126 -36.73 47.25 27.16
N ASP A 127 -37.68 46.68 26.44
CA ASP A 127 -37.57 45.34 25.89
C ASP A 127 -36.50 45.27 24.78
N SER A 128 -36.39 46.31 23.94
CA SER A 128 -35.34 46.43 22.93
C SER A 128 -33.95 46.46 23.54
N ARG A 129 -33.72 47.25 24.61
CA ARG A 129 -32.43 47.27 25.32
C ARG A 129 -32.10 45.94 26.00
N ALA A 130 -33.10 45.25 26.53
CA ALA A 130 -32.90 43.93 27.14
C ALA A 130 -32.44 42.90 26.09
N VAL A 131 -33.06 42.89 24.91
CA VAL A 131 -32.65 42.04 23.80
C VAL A 131 -31.26 42.41 23.30
N GLU A 132 -30.95 43.70 23.11
CA GLU A 132 -29.60 44.15 22.71
C GLU A 132 -28.52 43.71 23.70
N SER A 133 -28.79 43.83 25.01
CA SER A 133 -27.89 43.37 26.07
C SER A 133 -27.63 41.87 25.99
N GLN A 134 -28.68 41.06 25.81
CA GLN A 134 -28.55 39.61 25.67
C GLN A 134 -27.80 39.22 24.39
N LEU A 135 -27.99 39.97 23.30
CA LEU A 135 -27.33 39.72 22.02
C LEU A 135 -25.83 40.04 22.11
N LEU A 136 -25.45 41.09 22.85
CA LEU A 136 -24.06 41.42 23.17
C LEU A 136 -23.38 40.33 24.00
N GLU A 137 -24.04 39.83 25.06
CA GLU A 137 -23.51 38.72 25.87
C GLU A 137 -23.33 37.45 25.04
N MET A 138 -24.33 37.10 24.23
CA MET A 138 -24.25 35.92 23.35
C MET A 138 -23.16 36.07 22.30
N ARG A 139 -22.95 37.27 21.75
CA ARG A 139 -21.84 37.56 20.84
C ARG A 139 -20.48 37.33 21.50
N GLN A 140 -20.32 37.79 22.74
CA GLN A 140 -19.06 37.65 23.47
C GLN A 140 -18.78 36.18 23.82
N LEU A 141 -19.80 35.41 24.19
CA LEU A 141 -19.69 33.96 24.38
C LEU A 141 -19.28 33.25 23.08
N VAL A 142 -19.91 33.59 21.95
CA VAL A 142 -19.56 33.01 20.64
C VAL A 142 -18.11 33.36 20.27
N GLN A 143 -17.67 34.60 20.48
CA GLN A 143 -16.28 34.99 20.20
C GLN A 143 -15.28 34.24 21.07
N SER A 144 -15.58 34.05 22.35
CA SER A 144 -14.74 33.23 23.25
C SER A 144 -14.65 31.79 22.76
N ALA A 145 -15.79 31.17 22.43
CA ALA A 145 -15.84 29.79 21.94
C ALA A 145 -15.08 29.63 20.62
N VAL A 146 -15.15 30.61 19.71
CA VAL A 146 -14.36 30.63 18.47
C VAL A 146 -12.86 30.69 18.77
N GLY A 147 -12.44 31.49 19.76
CA GLY A 147 -11.05 31.54 20.22
C GLY A 147 -10.58 30.20 20.77
N ASP A 148 -11.39 29.54 21.60
CA ASP A 148 -11.08 28.21 22.14
C ASP A 148 -10.96 27.16 21.02
N VAL A 149 -11.87 27.17 20.04
CA VAL A 149 -11.81 26.26 18.88
C VAL A 149 -10.54 26.50 18.08
N SER A 150 -10.18 27.76 17.79
CA SER A 150 -8.95 28.08 17.07
C SER A 150 -7.69 27.61 17.83
N ALA A 151 -7.65 27.79 19.15
CA ALA A 151 -6.55 27.29 19.97
C ALA A 151 -6.48 25.75 19.97
N THR A 152 -7.62 25.06 19.96
CA THR A 152 -7.63 23.59 19.83
C THR A 152 -7.18 23.13 18.45
N GLU A 153 -7.53 23.85 17.39
CA GLU A 153 -7.08 23.56 16.02
C GLU A 153 -5.56 23.65 15.91
N GLU A 154 -4.96 24.71 16.45
CA GLU A 154 -3.50 24.88 16.45
C GLU A 154 -2.80 23.78 17.26
N ARG A 155 -3.36 23.38 18.41
CA ARG A 155 -2.84 22.25 19.20
C ARG A 155 -2.92 20.92 18.45
N ILE A 156 -4.01 20.67 17.73
CA ILE A 156 -4.18 19.47 16.91
C ILE A 156 -3.17 19.48 15.76
N ALA A 157 -3.00 20.61 15.08
CA ALA A 157 -2.01 20.75 14.00
C ALA A 157 -0.59 20.45 14.50
N ALA A 158 -0.18 21.05 15.63
CA ALA A 158 1.13 20.79 16.22
C ALA A 158 1.31 19.32 16.65
N SER A 159 0.26 18.71 17.22
CA SER A 159 0.27 17.28 17.57
C SER A 159 0.41 16.39 16.34
N ASN A 160 -0.29 16.71 15.25
CA ASN A 160 -0.23 15.94 14.01
C ASN A 160 1.16 16.00 13.39
N THR A 161 1.76 17.20 13.28
CA THR A 161 3.14 17.35 12.79
C THR A 161 4.13 16.55 13.64
N ALA A 162 4.02 16.61 14.97
CA ALA A 162 4.88 15.84 15.86
C ALA A 162 4.69 14.31 15.67
N THR A 163 3.47 13.85 15.39
CA THR A 163 3.24 12.43 15.08
C THR A 163 3.80 12.03 13.72
N GLU A 164 3.70 12.88 12.71
CA GLU A 164 4.28 12.65 11.38
C GLU A 164 5.80 12.52 11.46
N GLU A 165 6.46 13.42 12.18
CA GLU A 165 7.91 13.37 12.42
C GLU A 165 8.32 12.08 13.15
N ARG A 166 7.57 11.67 14.18
CA ARG A 166 7.82 10.42 14.90
C ARG A 166 7.66 9.18 14.01
N ILE A 167 6.66 9.17 13.14
CA ILE A 167 6.44 8.08 12.19
C ILE A 167 7.58 8.04 11.18
N ALA A 168 7.98 9.19 10.62
CA ALA A 168 9.10 9.28 9.67
C ALA A 168 10.41 8.78 10.28
N ALA A 169 10.72 9.20 11.52
CA ALA A 169 11.91 8.72 12.24
C ALA A 169 11.85 7.21 12.52
N SER A 170 10.69 6.69 12.94
CA SER A 170 10.49 5.26 13.14
C SER A 170 10.68 4.46 11.85
N ASN A 171 10.13 4.94 10.73
CA ASN A 171 10.25 4.28 9.43
C ASN A 171 11.71 4.23 8.98
N THR A 172 12.43 5.36 9.08
CA THR A 172 13.85 5.43 8.74
C THR A 172 14.67 4.44 9.57
N ALA A 173 14.45 4.38 10.88
CA ALA A 173 15.12 3.42 11.75
C ALA A 173 14.80 1.95 11.40
N THR A 174 13.56 1.67 10.96
CA THR A 174 13.21 0.31 10.50
C THR A 174 13.86 -0.04 9.17
N GLU A 175 13.96 0.90 8.24
CA GLU A 175 14.64 0.70 6.95
C GLU A 175 16.12 0.40 7.15
N GLU A 176 16.81 1.15 8.02
CA GLU A 176 18.21 0.91 8.39
C GLU A 176 18.40 -0.49 9.01
N ARG A 177 17.51 -0.88 9.92
CA ARG A 177 17.57 -2.22 10.54
C ARG A 177 17.38 -3.32 9.50
N ILE A 178 16.42 -3.17 8.58
CA ILE A 178 16.19 -4.15 7.51
C ILE A 178 17.41 -4.23 6.59
N ALA A 179 17.97 -3.09 6.19
CA ALA A 179 19.17 -3.05 5.36
C ALA A 179 20.36 -3.77 6.03
N SER A 180 20.60 -3.52 7.31
CA SER A 180 21.65 -4.21 8.07
C SER A 180 21.41 -5.73 8.19
N ALA A 181 20.16 -6.15 8.37
CA ALA A 181 19.80 -7.55 8.49
C ALA A 181 19.99 -8.27 7.14
N ASN A 182 19.56 -7.65 6.05
CA ASN A 182 19.74 -8.19 4.70
C ASN A 182 21.22 -8.37 4.37
N LEU A 183 22.06 -7.35 4.62
CA LEU A 183 23.50 -7.44 4.37
C LEU A 183 24.15 -8.59 5.15
N ALA A 184 23.80 -8.75 6.43
CA ALA A 184 24.31 -9.86 7.24
C ALA A 184 23.83 -11.24 6.72
N THR A 185 22.59 -11.33 6.23
CA THR A 185 22.09 -12.58 5.63
C THR A 185 22.77 -12.90 4.30
N GLU A 186 23.05 -11.90 3.48
CA GLU A 186 23.78 -12.05 2.21
C GLU A 186 25.21 -12.53 2.46
N GLU A 187 25.91 -11.93 3.42
CA GLU A 187 27.27 -12.35 3.78
C GLU A 187 27.30 -13.80 4.29
N ARG A 188 26.33 -14.18 5.13
CA ARG A 188 26.21 -15.56 5.62
C ARG A 188 25.88 -16.54 4.50
N LEU A 189 25.01 -16.15 3.56
CA LEU A 189 24.69 -16.98 2.40
C LEU A 189 25.90 -17.14 1.48
N ALA A 190 26.62 -16.05 1.20
CA ALA A 190 27.85 -16.07 0.40
C ALA A 190 28.89 -17.02 1.02
N SER A 191 29.13 -16.90 2.33
CA SER A 191 30.06 -17.79 3.05
C SER A 191 29.64 -19.27 2.96
N ASN A 192 28.34 -19.56 3.12
CA ASN A 192 27.82 -20.92 3.01
C ASN A 192 27.99 -21.50 1.59
N VAL A 193 27.72 -20.70 0.56
CA VAL A 193 27.86 -21.10 -0.84
C VAL A 193 29.32 -21.34 -1.19
N VAL A 194 30.23 -20.45 -0.78
CA VAL A 194 31.67 -20.61 -1.01
C VAL A 194 32.17 -21.91 -0.36
N ARG A 195 31.84 -22.15 0.90
CA ARG A 195 32.22 -23.38 1.61
C ARG A 195 31.67 -24.63 0.92
N GLN A 196 30.45 -24.56 0.39
CA GLN A 196 29.86 -25.68 -0.35
C GLN A 196 30.57 -25.93 -1.68
N ILE A 197 30.93 -24.87 -2.40
CA ILE A 197 31.71 -24.95 -3.63
C ILE A 197 33.08 -25.57 -3.33
N GLU A 198 33.78 -25.10 -2.30
CA GLU A 198 35.10 -25.65 -1.92
C GLU A 198 35.02 -27.15 -1.59
N ASN A 199 34.02 -27.58 -0.82
CA ASN A 199 33.81 -28.99 -0.51
C ASN A 199 33.52 -29.81 -1.79
N MET A 200 32.67 -29.30 -2.67
CA MET A 200 32.34 -29.98 -3.93
C MET A 200 33.56 -30.07 -4.86
N THR A 201 34.35 -28.99 -4.95
CA THR A 201 35.60 -28.95 -5.72
C THR A 201 36.60 -29.97 -5.19
N SER A 202 36.77 -30.06 -3.88
CA SER A 202 37.65 -31.07 -3.26
C SER A 202 37.17 -32.49 -3.57
N GLN A 203 35.86 -32.74 -3.51
CA GLN A 203 35.30 -34.05 -3.85
C GLN A 203 35.51 -34.39 -5.34
N MET A 204 35.36 -33.41 -6.23
CA MET A 204 35.58 -33.63 -7.66
C MET A 204 37.03 -33.96 -7.98
N GLU A 205 38.00 -33.27 -7.37
CA GLU A 205 39.42 -33.59 -7.57
C GLU A 205 39.77 -34.98 -7.02
N GLU A 206 39.21 -35.37 -5.87
CA GLU A 206 39.36 -36.73 -5.36
C GLU A 206 38.77 -37.78 -6.34
N GLN A 207 37.57 -37.51 -6.87
CA GLN A 207 36.96 -38.41 -7.86
C GLN A 207 37.77 -38.51 -9.15
N LYS A 208 38.36 -37.40 -9.60
CA LYS A 208 39.22 -37.36 -10.78
C LYS A 208 40.47 -38.20 -10.59
N GLU A 209 41.15 -38.10 -9.44
CA GLU A 209 42.31 -38.95 -9.14
C GLU A 209 41.94 -40.43 -9.11
N ARG A 210 40.78 -40.77 -8.52
CA ARG A 210 40.28 -42.15 -8.53
C ARG A 210 40.00 -42.67 -9.95
N ILE A 211 39.47 -41.82 -10.83
CA ILE A 211 39.23 -42.17 -12.24
C ILE A 211 40.56 -42.39 -12.96
N ASN A 212 41.53 -41.47 -12.81
CA ASN A 212 42.85 -41.59 -13.42
C ASN A 212 43.55 -42.90 -12.99
N ASP A 213 43.47 -43.24 -11.71
CA ASP A 213 44.05 -44.47 -11.16
C ASP A 213 43.35 -45.74 -11.70
N LEU A 214 42.01 -45.71 -11.84
CA LEU A 214 41.26 -46.79 -12.49
C LEU A 214 41.65 -46.93 -13.98
N GLU A 215 41.77 -45.84 -14.71
CA GLU A 215 42.18 -45.84 -16.12
C GLU A 215 43.59 -46.41 -16.29
N HIS A 216 44.55 -46.02 -15.43
CA HIS A 216 45.90 -46.55 -15.44
C HIS A 216 45.98 -48.06 -15.17
N ARG A 217 45.14 -48.57 -14.27
CA ARG A 217 45.06 -50.00 -13.94
C ARG A 217 44.36 -50.82 -15.01
N THR A 218 43.39 -50.25 -15.72
CA THR A 218 42.52 -51.00 -16.65
C THR A 218 42.88 -50.83 -18.13
N THR A 219 43.72 -49.85 -18.47
CA THR A 219 44.19 -49.59 -19.84
C THR A 219 45.66 -49.94 -19.98
N GLY A 220 46.04 -50.69 -21.01
CA GLY A 220 47.43 -50.99 -21.32
C GLY A 220 47.96 -50.21 -22.51
N ALA A 221 49.28 -50.19 -22.70
CA ALA A 221 49.86 -49.79 -24.00
C ALA A 221 49.49 -50.78 -25.11
N ASP A 222 49.43 -52.07 -24.78
CA ASP A 222 49.08 -53.19 -25.64
C ASP A 222 48.55 -54.36 -24.80
N CYS A 223 48.22 -55.50 -25.44
CA CYS A 223 47.74 -56.69 -24.74
C CYS A 223 48.81 -57.31 -23.83
N LYS A 224 50.11 -57.10 -24.10
CA LYS A 224 51.17 -57.63 -23.25
C LYS A 224 51.30 -56.85 -21.95
N ASP A 225 51.15 -55.52 -21.99
CA ASP A 225 51.07 -54.66 -20.80
C ASP A 225 49.86 -55.05 -19.94
N LEU A 226 48.70 -55.32 -20.55
CA LEU A 226 47.52 -55.81 -19.84
C LEU A 226 47.75 -57.19 -19.20
N LEU A 227 48.41 -58.12 -19.90
CA LEU A 227 48.78 -59.41 -19.33
C LEU A 227 49.65 -59.24 -18.08
N ASN A 228 50.65 -58.35 -18.13
CA ASN A 228 51.53 -58.04 -17.00
C ASN A 228 50.78 -57.39 -15.82
N LYS A 229 49.68 -56.66 -16.10
CA LYS A 229 48.78 -56.09 -15.08
C LYS A 229 47.85 -57.12 -14.43
N GLY A 230 47.90 -58.38 -14.86
CA GLY A 230 47.13 -59.47 -14.28
C GLY A 230 45.84 -59.82 -15.02
N PHE A 231 45.64 -59.30 -16.24
CA PHE A 231 44.52 -59.68 -17.09
C PHE A 231 44.87 -60.96 -17.87
N PHE A 232 44.54 -62.12 -17.30
CA PHE A 232 44.95 -63.43 -17.85
C PHE A 232 43.91 -64.14 -18.72
N ARG A 233 42.73 -63.55 -18.92
CA ARG A 233 41.66 -64.15 -19.71
C ARG A 233 41.54 -63.48 -21.06
N ASN A 234 41.24 -64.27 -22.07
CA ASN A 234 40.94 -63.77 -23.42
C ASN A 234 39.73 -62.83 -23.39
N GLY A 235 39.75 -61.76 -24.18
CA GLY A 235 38.64 -60.82 -24.21
C GLY A 235 38.95 -59.48 -24.88
N VAL A 236 37.97 -58.60 -24.92
CA VAL A 236 38.13 -57.25 -25.48
C VAL A 236 38.56 -56.29 -24.39
N PHE A 237 39.72 -55.66 -24.58
CA PHE A 237 40.30 -54.69 -23.65
C PHE A 237 40.53 -53.35 -24.32
N THR A 238 40.67 -52.32 -23.49
CA THR A 238 41.02 -50.97 -23.94
C THR A 238 42.54 -50.79 -23.87
N ILE A 239 43.17 -50.39 -24.98
CA ILE A 239 44.60 -50.06 -25.07
C ILE A 239 44.80 -48.62 -25.55
N ARG A 240 45.98 -48.04 -25.30
CA ARG A 240 46.35 -46.72 -25.83
C ARG A 240 46.62 -46.82 -27.33
N SER A 241 45.99 -45.93 -28.11
CA SER A 241 46.25 -45.85 -29.54
C SER A 241 47.58 -45.13 -29.81
N PRO A 242 48.39 -45.59 -30.80
CA PRO A 242 49.58 -44.87 -31.25
C PRO A 242 49.30 -43.44 -31.73
N ASP A 243 48.10 -43.20 -32.27
CA ASP A 243 47.66 -41.89 -32.79
C ASP A 243 47.07 -40.98 -31.70
N GLY A 244 47.11 -41.42 -30.44
CA GLY A 244 46.48 -40.75 -29.30
C GLY A 244 45.06 -41.24 -29.01
N GLY A 245 44.66 -41.18 -27.74
CA GLY A 245 43.38 -41.72 -27.26
C GLY A 245 43.43 -43.22 -26.93
N THR A 246 42.26 -43.85 -26.84
CA THR A 246 42.13 -45.27 -26.50
C THR A 246 41.34 -46.02 -27.55
N MET A 247 41.72 -47.26 -27.84
CA MET A 247 41.00 -48.15 -28.74
C MET A 247 40.69 -49.49 -28.06
N LYS A 248 39.67 -50.20 -28.55
CA LYS A 248 39.34 -51.55 -28.08
C LYS A 248 39.96 -52.59 -28.99
N VAL A 249 40.61 -53.59 -28.41
CA VAL A 249 41.25 -54.71 -29.13
C VAL A 249 40.88 -56.02 -28.46
N TYR A 250 40.90 -57.11 -29.21
CA TYR A 250 40.82 -58.44 -28.60
C TYR A 250 42.23 -58.85 -28.18
N CYS A 251 42.37 -59.28 -26.93
CA CYS A 251 43.62 -59.80 -26.41
C CYS A 251 43.49 -61.32 -26.20
N ASP A 252 44.41 -62.07 -26.81
CA ASP A 252 44.64 -63.47 -26.45
C ASP A 252 45.73 -63.53 -25.38
N MET A 253 45.31 -63.92 -24.17
CA MET A 253 46.07 -63.98 -22.94
C MET A 253 46.41 -65.41 -22.51
N GLU A 254 45.80 -66.42 -23.12
CA GLU A 254 45.89 -67.83 -22.69
C GLU A 254 46.82 -68.66 -23.59
N ASN A 255 46.92 -68.33 -24.88
CA ASN A 255 47.69 -69.10 -25.84
C ASN A 255 49.16 -68.62 -25.92
N ASP A 256 50.10 -69.57 -26.03
CA ASP A 256 51.53 -69.33 -26.29
C ASP A 256 52.18 -68.27 -25.38
N GLY A 257 51.80 -68.26 -24.09
CA GLY A 257 52.33 -67.32 -23.10
C GLY A 257 51.66 -65.94 -23.12
N GLY A 258 50.62 -65.75 -23.93
CA GLY A 258 49.67 -64.64 -23.89
C GLY A 258 50.21 -63.26 -24.25
N GLY A 259 49.28 -62.31 -24.35
CA GLY A 259 49.55 -60.90 -24.63
C GLY A 259 49.52 -60.55 -26.12
N TRP A 260 48.88 -61.38 -26.94
CA TRP A 260 48.72 -61.15 -28.36
C TRP A 260 47.56 -60.19 -28.61
N THR A 261 47.80 -59.18 -29.44
CA THR A 261 46.79 -58.20 -29.85
C THR A 261 46.20 -58.59 -31.19
N ASP A 262 44.90 -58.83 -31.21
CA ASP A 262 44.11 -58.93 -32.43
C ASP A 262 43.28 -57.65 -32.58
N PHE A 263 43.56 -56.91 -33.65
CA PHE A 263 42.88 -55.65 -33.92
C PHE A 263 41.45 -55.97 -34.36
N LEU A 264 40.48 -55.83 -33.48
CA LEU A 264 39.06 -55.92 -33.84
C LEU A 264 38.66 -54.71 -34.70
N LEU A 265 39.09 -54.69 -35.95
CA LEU A 265 38.65 -53.72 -36.94
C LEU A 265 37.28 -54.17 -37.46
N GLY A 266 36.42 -53.21 -37.79
CA GLY A 266 35.13 -53.52 -38.38
C GLY A 266 35.31 -54.25 -39.72
N TRP A 267 34.34 -55.09 -40.10
CA TRP A 267 34.35 -55.84 -41.37
C TRP A 267 34.68 -54.97 -42.59
N GLN A 268 34.24 -53.71 -42.61
CA GLN A 268 34.55 -52.76 -43.68
C GLN A 268 36.05 -52.49 -43.86
N GLN A 269 36.85 -52.51 -42.79
CA GLN A 269 38.29 -52.23 -42.88
C GLN A 269 39.02 -53.48 -43.39
N TYR A 270 38.68 -54.66 -42.86
CA TYR A 270 39.19 -55.93 -43.37
C TYR A 270 38.83 -56.17 -44.85
N ALA A 271 37.62 -55.80 -45.29
CA ALA A 271 37.21 -55.95 -46.69
C ALA A 271 37.91 -54.96 -47.63
N ALA A 272 38.37 -53.81 -47.12
CA ALA A 272 39.02 -52.78 -47.91
C ALA A 272 40.55 -52.92 -47.98
N GLY A 273 41.13 -53.74 -47.10
CA GLY A 273 42.56 -53.79 -46.86
C GLY A 273 43.06 -52.58 -46.05
N PHE A 274 44.00 -52.80 -45.13
CA PHE A 274 44.59 -51.75 -44.31
C PHE A 274 46.02 -52.08 -43.92
N GLY A 275 46.77 -51.09 -43.44
CA GLY A 275 48.17 -51.23 -43.06
C GLY A 275 49.12 -50.64 -44.10
N ASN A 276 50.40 -50.96 -43.97
CA ASN A 276 51.46 -50.36 -44.77
C ASN A 276 52.13 -51.45 -45.61
N LEU A 277 52.10 -51.30 -46.94
CA LEU A 277 52.70 -52.26 -47.88
C LEU A 277 54.21 -52.50 -47.69
N ARG A 278 54.91 -51.63 -46.93
CA ARG A 278 56.33 -51.80 -46.56
C ARG A 278 56.52 -52.37 -45.15
N LYS A 279 55.44 -52.61 -44.40
CA LYS A 279 55.42 -53.21 -43.06
C LYS A 279 54.29 -54.25 -43.03
N GLU A 280 53.50 -54.27 -41.96
CA GLU A 280 52.34 -55.14 -41.84
C GLU A 280 51.13 -54.54 -42.57
N PHE A 281 50.43 -55.39 -43.33
CA PHE A 281 49.23 -55.03 -44.06
C PHE A 281 48.28 -56.23 -44.16
N TRP A 282 46.99 -55.92 -44.27
CA TRP A 282 45.89 -56.82 -44.62
C TRP A 282 45.38 -56.42 -46.01
N LEU A 283 45.27 -57.38 -46.94
CA LEU A 283 44.81 -57.17 -48.33
C LEU A 283 43.31 -57.30 -48.46
#